data_AF-A0A3D4LM09-F1
#
_entry.id   AF-A0A3D4LM09-F1
#
_cell.length_a   1.000
_cell.length_b   1.000
_cell.length_c   1.000
_cell.angle_alpha   90.00
_cell.angle_beta   90.00
_cell.angle_gamma   90.00
#
_symmetry.space_group_name_H-M   'P 1'
#
loop_
_entity.id
_entity.type
_entity.pdbx_description
1 polymer ?
#
loop_
_entity_poly.entity_id
_entity_poly.type
_entity_poly.pdbx_seq_one_letter_code
_entity_poly.pdbx_strand_id
1 'polypeptide(L)'
;MIDFMRSKSRYAPEISVNPSLFNTDSQDEEEYSMQSEIAKKVSIVEDNSIKLEITLINEIFSDYGFSFMDLTECSPKSHKTKKSCAKAVVYLIKNPILTSEIKIKKQLPLNIIEKYTKVPRKLLERHRKYIIAALEIMSGDFPNLAGYMEYICQELKNESNNS
;
A
#
# COMPACT_ATOMS: atom_id res chain seq x y z
N MET A 1 -13.95 26.08 -33.80
CA MET A 1 -14.21 24.94 -34.71
C MET A 1 -13.10 23.93 -34.45
N ILE A 2 -13.31 23.04 -33.48
CA ILE A 2 -13.89 21.68 -33.62
C ILE A 2 -12.84 20.68 -34.10
N ASP A 3 -12.65 19.66 -33.25
CA ASP A 3 -12.05 18.34 -33.47
C ASP A 3 -10.53 18.18 -33.57
N PHE A 4 -9.92 17.82 -32.42
CA PHE A 4 -8.97 16.70 -32.41
C PHE A 4 -8.98 15.98 -31.04
N MET A 5 -10.17 15.57 -30.59
CA MET A 5 -10.38 14.70 -29.41
C MET A 5 -10.77 13.28 -29.84
N ARG A 6 -10.07 12.68 -30.83
CA ARG A 6 -10.37 11.29 -31.23
C ARG A 6 -9.24 10.57 -31.97
N SER A 7 -8.18 10.10 -31.30
CA SER A 7 -7.29 9.09 -31.94
C SER A 7 -6.32 8.31 -31.04
N LYS A 8 -6.57 8.13 -29.73
CA LYS A 8 -5.79 7.16 -28.92
C LYS A 8 -6.67 6.17 -28.16
N SER A 9 -7.43 5.39 -28.94
CA SER A 9 -8.05 4.12 -28.52
C SER A 9 -7.54 3.00 -29.44
N ARG A 10 -6.21 2.82 -29.52
CA ARG A 10 -5.57 1.84 -30.41
C ARG A 10 -4.36 1.11 -29.80
N TYR A 11 -4.36 0.94 -28.48
CA TYR A 11 -3.48 -0.03 -27.82
C TYR A 11 -4.26 -0.73 -26.71
N ALA A 12 -5.36 -1.39 -27.10
CA ALA A 12 -5.75 -2.61 -26.40
C ALA A 12 -4.84 -3.72 -26.94
N PRO A 13 -4.30 -4.62 -26.11
CA PRO A 13 -3.63 -5.81 -26.63
C PRO A 13 -4.70 -6.62 -27.38
N GLU A 14 -4.62 -6.63 -28.71
CA GLU A 14 -5.44 -7.52 -29.51
C GLU A 14 -5.05 -8.95 -29.14
N ILE A 15 -5.92 -9.61 -28.38
CA ILE A 15 -5.78 -11.01 -28.03
C ILE A 15 -6.02 -11.78 -29.34
N SER A 16 -4.95 -12.28 -29.94
CA SER A 16 -5.03 -13.16 -31.09
C SER A 16 -5.67 -14.48 -30.64
N VAL A 17 -6.95 -14.64 -30.96
CA VAL A 17 -7.69 -15.89 -30.77
C VAL A 17 -7.69 -16.66 -32.08
N ASN A 18 -7.29 -17.94 -32.01
CA ASN A 18 -7.17 -18.78 -33.20
C ASN A 18 -8.58 -19.14 -33.73
N PRO A 19 -8.94 -18.88 -35.00
CA PRO A 19 -10.29 -19.11 -35.53
C PRO A 19 -10.73 -20.58 -35.52
N SER A 20 -9.81 -21.52 -35.33
CA SER A 20 -10.09 -22.95 -35.22
C SER A 20 -10.79 -23.37 -33.93
N LEU A 21 -11.05 -22.43 -33.00
CA LEU A 21 -11.72 -22.66 -31.70
C LEU A 21 -13.25 -22.50 -31.75
N PHE A 22 -13.85 -22.21 -32.91
CA PHE A 22 -15.31 -22.07 -33.07
C PHE A 22 -16.00 -23.36 -33.52
N ASN A 23 -15.36 -24.52 -33.33
CA ASN A 23 -16.03 -25.81 -33.48
C ASN A 23 -16.80 -26.11 -32.20
N THR A 24 -18.10 -25.81 -32.24
CA THR A 24 -19.11 -26.27 -31.29
C THR A 24 -19.11 -27.80 -31.27
N ASP A 25 -18.52 -28.41 -30.23
CA ASP A 25 -18.97 -29.67 -29.61
C ASP A 25 -18.03 -30.10 -28.46
N SER A 26 -18.05 -29.37 -27.33
CA SER A 26 -17.70 -29.88 -25.97
C SER A 26 -17.70 -28.74 -24.95
N GLN A 27 -18.89 -28.24 -24.61
CA GLN A 27 -19.08 -27.34 -23.47
C GLN A 27 -18.91 -28.18 -22.19
N ASP A 28 -17.80 -27.97 -21.47
CA ASP A 28 -17.71 -27.98 -19.98
C ASP A 28 -16.23 -28.07 -19.52
N GLU A 29 -15.34 -28.74 -20.26
CA GLU A 29 -13.92 -28.90 -19.85
C GLU A 29 -13.02 -27.73 -20.29
N GLU A 30 -13.27 -27.13 -21.46
CA GLU A 30 -12.42 -26.07 -22.02
C GLU A 30 -12.58 -24.72 -21.30
N GLU A 31 -13.78 -24.42 -20.82
CA GLU A 31 -14.07 -23.18 -20.08
C GLU A 31 -13.37 -23.19 -18.71
N TYR A 32 -13.27 -24.35 -18.06
CA TYR A 32 -12.53 -24.55 -16.80
C TYR A 32 -11.02 -24.40 -17.01
N SER A 33 -10.50 -24.88 -18.14
CA SER A 33 -9.09 -24.75 -18.52
C SER A 33 -8.71 -23.28 -18.80
N MET A 34 -9.53 -22.55 -19.57
CA MET A 34 -9.34 -21.11 -19.81
C MET A 34 -9.41 -20.30 -18.52
N GLN A 35 -10.39 -20.57 -17.65
CA GLN A 35 -10.50 -19.91 -16.34
C GLN A 35 -9.27 -20.19 -15.46
N SER A 36 -8.73 -21.43 -15.49
CA SER A 36 -7.51 -21.80 -14.76
C SER A 36 -6.26 -21.09 -15.28
N GLU A 37 -6.11 -20.97 -16.60
CA GLU A 37 -4.98 -20.26 -17.22
C GLU A 37 -5.03 -18.75 -16.96
N ILE A 38 -6.21 -18.15 -17.04
CA ILE A 38 -6.43 -16.74 -16.71
C ILE A 38 -6.11 -16.50 -15.24
N ALA A 39 -6.63 -17.34 -14.33
CA ALA A 39 -6.35 -17.24 -12.90
C ALA A 39 -4.84 -17.34 -12.62
N LYS A 40 -4.13 -18.30 -13.22
CA LYS A 40 -2.67 -18.43 -13.07
C LYS A 40 -1.92 -17.19 -13.56
N LYS A 41 -2.27 -16.65 -14.74
CA LYS A 41 -1.65 -15.42 -15.26
C LYS A 41 -1.92 -14.22 -14.36
N VAL A 42 -3.15 -14.07 -13.87
CA VAL A 42 -3.52 -12.98 -12.95
C VAL A 42 -2.71 -13.08 -11.65
N SER A 43 -2.63 -14.26 -11.03
CA SER A 43 -1.83 -14.46 -9.81
C SER A 43 -0.34 -14.16 -10.02
N ILE A 44 0.25 -14.54 -11.17
CA ILE A 44 1.64 -14.21 -11.49
C ILE A 44 1.85 -12.68 -11.61
N VAL A 45 0.88 -11.96 -12.19
CA VAL A 45 0.95 -10.50 -12.32
C VAL A 45 0.82 -9.82 -10.95
N GLU A 46 -0.07 -10.32 -10.08
CA GLU A 46 -0.23 -9.84 -8.70
C GLU A 46 1.04 -10.05 -7.87
N ASP A 47 1.64 -11.24 -7.94
CA ASP A 47 2.89 -11.56 -7.24
C ASP A 47 4.05 -10.64 -7.66
N ASN A 48 4.14 -10.35 -8.96
CA ASN A 48 5.16 -9.43 -9.47
C ASN A 48 4.88 -7.99 -9.01
N SER A 49 3.61 -7.58 -8.95
CA SER A 49 3.21 -6.24 -8.51
C SER A 49 3.59 -6.00 -7.04
N ILE A 50 3.33 -6.96 -6.15
CA ILE A 50 3.71 -6.87 -4.74
C ILE A 50 5.24 -6.79 -4.59
N LYS A 51 5.99 -7.61 -5.32
CA LYS A 51 7.46 -7.60 -5.27
C LYS A 51 8.03 -6.24 -5.70
N LEU A 52 7.44 -5.62 -6.73
CA LEU A 52 7.83 -4.28 -7.18
C LEU A 52 7.55 -3.24 -6.09
N GLU A 53 6.36 -3.26 -5.47
CA GLU A 53 6.05 -2.34 -4.36
C GLU A 53 7.01 -2.50 -3.17
N ILE A 54 7.33 -3.74 -2.79
CA ILE A 54 8.31 -4.02 -1.73
C ILE A 54 9.69 -3.48 -2.09
N THR A 55 10.08 -3.57 -3.36
CA THR A 55 11.38 -3.05 -3.82
C THR A 55 11.40 -1.52 -3.73
N LEU A 56 10.37 -0.86 -4.26
CA LEU A 56 10.24 0.59 -4.24
C LEU A 56 10.17 1.17 -2.82
N ILE A 57 9.39 0.56 -1.92
CA ILE A 57 9.32 1.04 -0.53
C ILE A 57 10.62 0.80 0.23
N ASN A 58 11.36 -0.28 -0.09
CA ASN A 58 12.66 -0.54 0.51
C ASN A 58 13.69 0.53 0.14
N GLU A 59 13.66 1.06 -1.08
CA GLU A 59 14.51 2.19 -1.46
C GLU A 59 14.23 3.40 -0.56
N ILE A 60 12.95 3.69 -0.31
CA ILE A 60 12.53 4.77 0.60
C ILE A 60 12.98 4.47 2.04
N PHE A 61 12.84 3.24 2.52
CA PHE A 61 13.24 2.87 3.89
C PHE A 61 14.75 2.87 4.10
N SER A 62 15.53 2.65 3.03
CA SER A 62 16.99 2.71 3.06
C SER A 62 17.48 4.09 3.54
N ASP A 63 16.81 5.17 3.11
CA ASP A 63 17.09 6.53 3.57
C ASP A 63 16.90 6.72 5.09
N TYR A 64 16.05 5.90 5.70
CA TYR A 64 15.77 5.91 7.14
C TYR A 64 16.61 4.86 7.90
N GLY A 65 17.42 4.07 7.20
CA GLY A 65 18.31 3.06 7.78
C GLY A 65 17.59 1.79 8.24
N PHE A 66 16.49 1.41 7.59
CA PHE A 66 15.81 0.14 7.86
C PHE A 66 15.26 -0.51 6.58
N SER A 67 14.83 -1.76 6.67
CA SER A 67 14.23 -2.49 5.55
C SER A 67 12.78 -2.91 5.86
N PHE A 68 12.05 -3.32 4.84
CA PHE A 68 10.70 -3.88 4.96
C PHE A 68 10.70 -5.11 5.88
N MET A 69 11.76 -5.92 5.88
CA MET A 69 11.86 -7.09 6.75
C MET A 69 11.88 -6.70 8.24
N ASP A 70 12.44 -5.55 8.58
CA ASP A 70 12.48 -5.04 9.96
C ASP A 70 11.08 -4.71 10.51
N LEU A 71 10.09 -4.51 9.62
CA LEU A 71 8.71 -4.24 10.04
C LEU A 71 8.08 -5.44 10.74
N THR A 72 8.49 -6.65 10.38
CA THR A 72 7.98 -7.87 11.02
C THR A 72 8.28 -7.89 12.53
N GLU A 73 9.46 -7.40 12.93
CA GLU A 73 9.88 -7.32 14.33
C GLU A 73 9.32 -6.09 15.04
N CYS A 74 9.26 -4.95 14.33
CA CYS A 74 8.87 -3.68 14.90
C CYS A 74 7.34 -3.46 14.91
N SER A 75 6.57 -4.37 14.30
CA SER A 75 5.12 -4.23 14.21
C SER A 75 4.44 -4.39 15.58
N PRO A 76 3.52 -3.48 15.96
CA PRO A 76 2.76 -3.60 17.19
C PRO A 76 1.87 -4.85 17.21
N LYS A 77 2.08 -5.75 18.18
CA LYS A 77 1.34 -7.01 18.30
C LYS A 77 -0.05 -6.84 18.94
N SER A 78 -0.15 -5.98 19.96
CA SER A 78 -1.40 -5.76 20.71
C SER A 78 -2.29 -4.71 20.03
N HIS A 79 -3.60 -4.96 20.00
CA HIS A 79 -4.60 -4.02 19.47
C HIS A 79 -4.48 -2.60 20.07
N LYS A 80 -4.21 -2.49 21.38
CA LYS A 80 -4.02 -1.20 22.05
C LYS A 80 -2.81 -0.44 21.48
N THR A 81 -1.69 -1.13 21.31
CA THR A 81 -0.45 -0.54 20.77
C THR A 81 -0.63 -0.15 19.31
N LYS A 82 -1.27 -1.02 18.52
CA LYS A 82 -1.62 -0.73 17.14
C LYS A 82 -2.41 0.59 17.05
N LYS A 83 -3.36 0.82 17.98
CA LYS A 83 -4.21 2.02 17.99
C LYS A 83 -3.42 3.28 18.29
N SER A 84 -2.51 3.19 19.26
CA SER A 84 -1.59 4.27 19.56
C SER A 84 -0.66 4.61 18.38
N CYS A 85 -0.13 3.61 17.68
CA CYS A 85 0.68 3.84 16.48
C CYS A 85 -0.14 4.47 15.35
N ALA A 86 -1.35 3.97 15.10
CA ALA A 86 -2.24 4.53 14.09
C ALA A 86 -2.53 6.01 14.36
N LYS A 87 -2.88 6.40 15.60
CA LYS A 87 -3.07 7.81 15.97
C LYS A 87 -1.87 8.70 15.65
N ALA A 88 -0.66 8.21 15.89
CA ALA A 88 0.56 8.92 15.52
C ALA A 88 0.66 9.14 14.01
N VAL A 89 0.40 8.08 13.21
CA VAL A 89 0.44 8.14 11.75
C VAL A 89 -0.65 9.08 11.20
N VAL A 90 -1.88 8.98 11.69
CA VAL A 90 -2.99 9.86 11.30
C VAL A 90 -2.65 11.32 11.55
N TYR A 91 -2.08 11.62 12.71
CA TYR A 91 -1.64 12.98 13.03
C TYR A 91 -0.58 13.50 12.04
N LEU A 92 0.37 12.65 11.63
CA LEU A 92 1.40 13.02 10.65
C LEU A 92 0.81 13.26 9.26
N ILE A 93 -0.09 12.39 8.80
CA ILE A 93 -0.77 12.55 7.50
C ILE A 93 -1.57 13.86 7.46
N LYS A 94 -2.27 14.21 8.54
CA LYS A 94 -3.02 15.47 8.66
C LYS A 94 -2.12 16.72 8.69
N ASN A 95 -0.82 16.58 8.92
CA ASN A 95 0.14 17.68 9.04
C ASN A 95 1.27 17.55 8.01
N PRO A 96 1.04 17.93 6.74
CA PRO A 96 2.02 17.74 5.66
C PRO A 96 3.36 18.44 5.89
N ILE A 97 3.37 19.52 6.68
CA ILE A 97 4.60 20.23 7.09
C ILE A 97 5.50 19.28 7.90
N LEU A 98 4.95 18.58 8.90
CA LEU A 98 5.70 17.62 9.72
C LEU A 98 6.18 16.43 8.89
N THR A 99 5.35 15.94 7.98
CA THR A 99 5.73 14.87 7.07
C THR A 99 6.90 15.29 6.18
N SER A 100 6.89 16.52 5.68
CA SER A 100 8.01 17.07 4.89
C SER A 100 9.29 17.19 5.73
N GLU A 101 9.19 17.65 6.98
CA GLU A 101 10.33 17.68 7.89
C GLU A 101 10.92 16.28 8.16
N ILE A 102 10.07 15.27 8.34
CA ILE A 102 10.50 13.87 8.53
C ILE A 102 11.25 13.40 7.29
N LYS A 103 10.75 13.70 6.09
CA LYS A 103 11.40 13.30 4.83
C LYS A 103 12.77 13.95 4.63
N ILE A 104 12.94 15.18 5.10
CA ILE A 104 14.22 15.92 5.01
C ILE A 104 15.18 15.48 6.11
N LYS A 105 14.73 15.47 7.37
CA LYS A 105 15.59 15.19 8.53
C LYS A 105 15.81 13.69 8.76
N LYS A 106 15.02 12.83 8.11
CA LYS A 106 14.97 11.37 8.30
C LYS A 106 14.75 10.96 9.76
N GLN A 107 14.07 11.82 10.53
CA GLN A 107 13.86 11.65 11.98
C GLN A 107 12.41 11.92 12.36
N LEU A 108 11.87 11.07 13.23
CA LEU A 108 10.51 11.18 13.74
C LEU A 108 10.47 12.22 14.89
N PRO A 109 9.64 13.29 14.82
CA PRO A 109 9.54 14.31 15.84
C PRO A 109 8.72 13.83 17.04
N LEU A 110 9.34 12.98 17.88
CA LEU A 110 8.70 12.33 19.04
C LEU A 110 8.03 13.32 19.99
N ASN A 111 8.69 14.45 20.28
CA ASN A 111 8.17 15.47 21.19
C ASN A 111 6.84 16.06 20.70
N ILE A 112 6.72 16.29 19.39
CA ILE A 112 5.52 16.87 18.78
C ILE A 112 4.41 15.82 18.82
N ILE A 113 4.70 14.61 18.33
CA ILE A 113 3.71 13.53 18.26
C ILE A 113 3.17 13.20 19.66
N GLU A 114 4.02 13.07 20.68
CA GLU A 114 3.60 12.80 22.05
C GLU A 114 2.65 13.89 22.58
N LYS A 115 2.98 15.16 22.35
CA LYS A 115 2.18 16.31 22.82
C LYS A 115 0.77 16.33 22.22
N TYR A 116 0.64 16.03 20.92
CA TYR A 116 -0.64 16.14 20.22
C TYR A 116 -1.48 14.85 20.27
N THR A 117 -0.84 13.68 20.30
CA THR A 117 -1.55 12.39 20.25
C THR A 117 -1.73 11.72 21.60
N LYS A 118 -1.06 12.24 22.66
CA LYS A 118 -1.01 11.65 24.01
C LYS A 118 -0.50 10.20 24.02
N VAL A 119 0.24 9.81 22.98
CA VAL A 119 0.88 8.50 22.89
C VAL A 119 2.18 8.54 23.69
N PRO A 120 2.44 7.55 24.57
CA PRO A 120 3.66 7.55 25.39
C PRO A 120 4.93 7.53 24.54
N ARG A 121 5.91 8.37 24.88
CA ARG A 121 7.21 8.41 24.19
C ARG A 121 7.87 7.04 24.01
N LYS A 122 7.89 6.23 25.06
CA LYS A 122 8.49 4.88 25.05
C LYS A 122 7.88 3.98 23.96
N LEU A 123 6.59 4.15 23.67
CA LEU A 123 5.89 3.40 22.64
C LEU A 123 6.27 3.90 21.24
N LEU A 124 6.33 5.22 21.05
CA LEU A 124 6.76 5.84 19.80
C LEU A 124 8.22 5.47 19.46
N GLU A 125 9.12 5.49 20.44
CA GLU A 125 10.53 5.11 20.26
C GLU A 125 10.67 3.64 19.85
N ARG A 126 9.94 2.73 20.54
CA ARG A 126 9.96 1.29 20.23
C ARG A 126 9.43 1.00 18.82
N HIS A 127 8.39 1.70 18.39
CA HIS A 127 7.72 1.46 17.11
C HIS A 127 8.04 2.52 16.05
N ARG A 128 9.16 3.24 16.17
CA ARG A 128 9.52 4.34 15.26
C ARG A 128 9.57 3.91 13.78
N LYS A 129 10.18 2.75 13.51
CA LYS A 129 10.30 2.18 12.16
C LYS A 129 8.92 1.91 11.56
N TYR A 130 8.03 1.32 12.36
CA TYR A 130 6.66 1.03 11.96
C TYR A 130 5.86 2.31 11.66
N ILE A 131 6.00 3.36 12.48
CA ILE A 131 5.30 4.64 12.27
C ILE A 131 5.77 5.31 10.98
N ILE A 132 7.09 5.36 10.73
CA ILE A 132 7.65 5.92 9.49
C ILE A 132 7.19 5.10 8.29
N ALA A 133 7.23 3.78 8.38
CA ALA A 133 6.80 2.90 7.30
C ALA A 133 5.33 3.07 6.96
N ALA A 134 4.45 3.07 7.96
CA ALA A 134 3.03 3.33 7.77
C ALA A 134 2.80 4.71 7.15
N LEU A 135 3.54 5.75 7.58
CA LEU A 135 3.45 7.07 6.99
C LEU A 135 3.80 7.07 5.50
N GLU A 136 4.92 6.45 5.10
CA GLU A 136 5.35 6.41 3.69
C GLU A 136 4.42 5.54 2.83
N ILE A 137 3.97 4.39 3.33
CA ILE A 137 3.03 3.52 2.61
C ILE A 137 1.70 4.24 2.37
N MET A 138 1.20 4.97 3.37
CA MET A 138 -0.09 5.67 3.27
C MET A 138 -0.01 7.01 2.53
N SER A 139 1.17 7.63 2.49
CA SER A 139 1.39 8.86 1.73
C SER A 139 1.83 8.59 0.28
N GLY A 140 2.30 7.38 -0.01
CA GLY A 140 2.71 6.93 -1.33
C GLY A 140 1.62 6.15 -2.07
N ASP A 141 1.97 5.65 -3.26
CA ASP A 141 1.09 4.85 -4.10
C ASP A 141 1.49 3.36 -4.02
N PHE A 142 1.09 2.71 -2.92
CA PHE A 142 1.38 1.30 -2.66
C PHE A 142 0.08 0.56 -2.33
N PRO A 143 -0.83 0.36 -3.30
CA PRO A 143 -2.15 -0.19 -3.04
C PRO A 143 -2.09 -1.61 -2.47
N ASN A 144 -1.16 -2.45 -2.93
CA ASN A 144 -1.04 -3.81 -2.41
C ASN A 144 -0.51 -3.80 -0.96
N LEU A 145 0.53 -3.01 -0.66
CA LEU A 145 1.06 -2.89 0.70
C LEU A 145 0.11 -2.16 1.67
N ALA A 146 -0.64 -1.17 1.18
CA ALA A 146 -1.67 -0.49 1.96
C ALA A 146 -2.77 -1.47 2.40
N GLY A 147 -3.10 -2.46 1.57
CA GLY A 147 -3.98 -3.58 1.91
C GLY A 147 -3.50 -4.40 3.11
N TYR A 148 -2.19 -4.65 3.24
CA TYR A 148 -1.63 -5.34 4.41
C TYR A 148 -1.67 -4.49 5.69
N MET A 149 -1.80 -3.16 5.55
CA MET A 149 -1.91 -2.21 6.67
C MET A 149 -3.36 -1.86 7.00
N GLU A 150 -4.32 -2.71 6.62
CA GLU A 150 -5.78 -2.48 6.74
C GLU A 150 -6.21 -1.99 8.14
N TYR A 151 -5.56 -2.49 9.19
CA TYR A 151 -5.76 -2.04 10.57
C TYR A 151 -5.63 -0.51 10.75
N ILE A 152 -4.64 0.10 10.09
CA ILE A 152 -4.39 1.55 10.18
C ILE A 152 -5.44 2.31 9.37
N CYS A 153 -5.82 1.78 8.21
CA CYS A 153 -6.90 2.32 7.38
C CYS A 153 -8.26 2.28 8.10
N GLN A 154 -8.52 1.27 8.94
CA GLN A 154 -9.73 1.19 9.77
C GLN A 154 -9.75 2.29 10.84
N GLU A 155 -8.63 2.57 11.50
CA GLU A 155 -8.56 3.66 12.49
C GLU A 155 -8.74 5.04 11.85
N LEU A 156 -8.21 5.26 10.64
CA LEU A 156 -8.47 6.49 9.86
C LEU A 156 -9.97 6.72 9.63
N LYS A 157 -10.70 5.69 9.21
CA LYS A 157 -12.16 5.77 8.95
C LYS A 157 -12.97 6.01 10.23
N ASN A 158 -12.53 5.44 11.35
CA ASN A 158 -13.20 5.60 12.64
C ASN A 158 -13.08 7.02 13.22
N GLU A 159 -12.00 7.75 12.94
CA GLU A 159 -11.90 9.17 13.32
C GLU A 159 -12.70 10.10 12.39
N SER A 160 -12.77 9.79 11.09
CA SER A 160 -13.57 10.55 10.12
C SER A 160 -15.08 10.47 10.36
N ASN A 161 -15.58 9.37 10.93
CA ASN A 161 -16.99 9.21 11.29
C ASN A 161 -17.37 9.82 12.65
N ASN A 162 -16.38 10.32 13.41
CA ASN A 162 -16.57 10.90 14.74
C ASN A 162 -16.28 12.42 14.77
N SER A 163 -16.10 13.02 13.59
CA SER A 163 -16.03 14.48 13.35
C SER A 163 -17.25 14.90 12.56
#